data_AF-A0A543Q1D3-F1
#
_entry.id   AF-A0A543Q1D3-F1
#
_cell.length_a   1.000
_cell.length_b   1.000
_cell.length_c   1.000
_cell.angle_alpha   90.00
_cell.angle_beta   90.00
_cell.angle_gamma   90.00
#
_symmetry.space_group_name_H-M   'P 1'
#
loop_
_entity.id
_entity.type
_entity.pdbx_description
1 polymer ?
#
loop_
_entity_poly.entity_id
_entity_poly.type
_entity_poly.pdbx_seq_one_letter_code
_entity_poly.pdbx_strand_id
1 'polypeptide(L)'
;MPKGTHLIYTIRHEADQLNPEKNQQLISERGVSFEDVVFYLQQGALLDDIEHPNRDKYPSQRIFVIDIDGYVHLVPYVENRKEIFLKAVIPSRKATQQYLGEKS
;
A
#
# COMPACT_ATOMS: atom_id res chain seq x y z
N MET A 1 9.22 11.97 -6.62
CA MET A 1 8.91 12.86 -5.49
C MET A 1 7.83 13.85 -5.93
N PRO A 2 6.53 13.58 -5.74
CA PRO A 2 5.58 14.69 -5.78
C PRO A 2 5.92 15.59 -4.59
N LYS A 3 6.36 16.81 -4.91
CA LYS A 3 6.64 17.87 -3.95
C LYS A 3 5.33 18.29 -3.32
N GLY A 4 5.32 18.31 -1.99
CA GLY A 4 4.44 19.12 -1.14
C GLY A 4 3.05 19.38 -1.68
N THR A 5 2.09 18.55 -1.32
CA THR A 5 0.70 19.00 -1.18
C THR A 5 0.11 18.21 -0.02
N HIS A 6 -0.35 18.94 1.00
CA HIS A 6 -1.14 18.39 2.09
C HIS A 6 -2.20 17.43 1.52
N LEU A 7 -2.10 16.17 1.93
CA LEU A 7 -2.96 15.08 1.49
C LEU A 7 -4.42 15.38 1.87
N ILE A 8 -5.20 15.88 0.92
CA ILE A 8 -6.67 15.78 0.94
C ILE A 8 -7.14 14.69 -0.04
N TYR A 9 -6.28 13.69 -0.30
CA TYR A 9 -6.67 12.56 -1.12
C TYR A 9 -7.56 11.65 -0.30
N THR A 10 -8.79 11.43 -0.75
CA THR A 10 -9.64 10.37 -0.21
C THR A 10 -9.01 9.04 -0.62
N ILE A 11 -8.59 8.23 0.36
CA ILE A 11 -8.16 6.85 0.12
C ILE A 11 -9.41 5.99 0.12
N ARG A 12 -9.64 5.27 -0.99
CA ARG A 12 -10.74 4.29 -1.12
C ARG A 12 -10.17 2.91 -1.39
N HIS A 13 -10.74 1.88 -0.76
CA HIS A 13 -10.39 0.48 -1.00
C HIS A 13 -11.57 -0.27 -1.63
N GLU A 14 -11.27 -1.17 -2.57
CA GLU A 14 -12.27 -1.90 -3.36
C GLU A 14 -13.06 -2.95 -2.54
N ALA A 15 -12.57 -3.32 -1.36
CA ALA A 15 -13.14 -4.42 -0.56
C ALA A 15 -14.43 -4.07 0.20
N ASP A 16 -14.81 -2.80 0.30
CA ASP A 16 -15.94 -2.36 1.13
C ASP A 16 -17.33 -2.73 0.60
N GLN A 17 -17.46 -3.14 -0.67
CA GLN A 17 -18.77 -3.34 -1.31
C GLN A 17 -19.28 -4.79 -1.27
N LEU A 18 -18.44 -5.79 -0.94
CA LEU A 18 -18.78 -7.18 -1.27
C LEU A 18 -19.19 -8.09 -0.09
N ASN A 19 -18.63 -7.96 1.12
CA ASN A 19 -19.12 -8.66 2.33
C ASN A 19 -18.36 -8.23 3.63
N PRO A 20 -18.98 -7.49 4.57
CA PRO A 20 -18.30 -6.99 5.79
C PRO A 20 -17.83 -8.10 6.75
N GLU A 21 -18.56 -9.22 6.87
CA GLU A 21 -18.15 -10.35 7.74
C GLU A 21 -16.90 -11.06 7.21
N LYS A 22 -16.80 -11.16 5.89
CA LYS A 22 -15.64 -11.74 5.21
C LYS A 22 -14.42 -10.82 5.31
N ASN A 23 -14.63 -9.49 5.34
CA ASN A 23 -13.58 -8.51 5.55
C ASN A 23 -13.00 -8.61 6.97
N GLN A 24 -13.84 -8.77 8.00
CA GLN A 24 -13.38 -8.99 9.38
C GLN A 24 -12.60 -10.30 9.55
N GLN A 25 -13.03 -11.39 8.92
CA GLN A 25 -12.26 -12.64 8.90
C GLN A 25 -10.93 -12.51 8.15
N LEU A 26 -10.90 -11.82 7.01
CA LEU A 26 -9.67 -11.58 6.25
C LEU A 26 -8.67 -10.68 6.99
N ILE A 27 -9.13 -9.67 7.73
CA ILE A 27 -8.30 -8.84 8.62
C ILE A 27 -7.70 -9.69 9.74
N SER A 28 -8.51 -10.56 10.35
CA SER A 28 -8.05 -11.51 11.39
C SER A 28 -7.05 -12.55 10.86
N GLU A 29 -7.11 -12.92 9.58
CA GLU A 29 -6.25 -13.97 9.00
C GLU A 29 -5.01 -13.44 8.27
N ARG A 30 -5.01 -12.18 7.81
CA ARG A 30 -3.91 -11.57 7.02
C ARG A 30 -3.09 -10.53 7.77
N GLY A 31 -3.55 -10.06 8.94
CA GLY A 31 -2.77 -9.28 9.89
C GLY A 31 -2.57 -7.79 9.58
N VAL A 32 -2.93 -7.29 8.39
CA VAL A 32 -2.80 -5.88 8.02
C VAL A 32 -4.01 -5.42 7.19
N SER A 33 -4.68 -4.37 7.66
CA SER A 33 -5.82 -3.72 7.01
C SER A 33 -5.38 -2.56 6.11
N PHE A 34 -6.30 -2.00 5.32
CA PHE A 34 -6.01 -0.78 4.54
C PHE A 34 -5.88 0.44 5.46
N GLU A 35 -6.61 0.46 6.57
CA GLU A 35 -6.51 1.47 7.61
C GLU A 35 -5.11 1.49 8.23
N ASP A 36 -4.52 0.31 8.48
CA ASP A 36 -3.14 0.20 8.93
C ASP A 36 -2.18 0.79 7.89
N VAL A 37 -2.37 0.47 6.61
CA VAL A 37 -1.58 1.07 5.53
C VAL A 37 -1.64 2.60 5.55
N VAL A 38 -2.83 3.19 5.69
CA VAL A 38 -2.98 4.65 5.78
C VAL A 38 -2.29 5.20 7.03
N PHE A 39 -2.46 4.55 8.17
CA PHE A 39 -1.82 4.93 9.43
C PHE A 39 -0.29 4.95 9.29
N TYR A 40 0.31 3.86 8.80
CA TYR A 40 1.77 3.76 8.60
C TYR A 40 2.30 4.73 7.55
N LEU A 41 1.55 4.99 6.47
CA LEU A 41 1.90 6.05 5.51
C LEU A 41 1.95 7.43 6.17
N GLN A 42 0.99 7.76 7.05
CA GLN A 42 0.97 9.03 7.79
C GLN A 42 2.11 9.12 8.82
N GLN A 43 2.55 7.99 9.38
CA GLN A 43 3.73 7.93 10.25
C GLN A 43 5.06 8.01 9.47
N GLY A 44 5.04 8.09 8.15
CA GLY A 44 6.24 8.19 7.32
C GLY A 44 6.93 6.86 7.05
N ALA A 45 6.23 5.72 7.20
CA ALA A 45 6.78 4.38 6.98
C ALA A 45 6.84 3.97 5.49
N LEU A 46 6.63 4.91 4.57
CA LEU A 46 6.83 4.70 3.13
C LEU A 46 8.33 4.58 2.85
N LEU A 47 8.77 3.41 2.40
CA LEU A 47 10.14 3.14 2.01
C LEU A 47 10.42 3.56 0.57
N ASP A 48 9.48 3.31 -0.33
CA ASP A 48 9.60 3.67 -1.75
C ASP A 48 8.22 3.74 -2.43
N ASP A 49 8.17 4.46 -3.56
CA ASP A 49 7.00 4.59 -4.43
C ASP A 49 7.41 4.25 -5.86
N ILE A 50 7.21 2.99 -6.23
CA ILE A 50 7.69 2.41 -7.47
C ILE A 50 6.59 2.28 -8.50
N GLU A 51 6.98 2.29 -9.76
CA GLU A 51 6.05 2.07 -10.86
C GLU A 51 5.89 0.59 -11.18
N HIS A 52 4.71 0.21 -11.67
CA HIS A 52 4.50 -1.18 -12.06
C HIS A 52 5.47 -1.55 -13.21
N PRO A 53 6.24 -2.65 -13.09
CA PRO A 53 7.29 -2.99 -14.05
C PRO A 53 6.74 -3.26 -15.46
N ASN A 54 5.47 -3.66 -15.55
CA ASN A 54 4.74 -3.78 -16.80
C ASN A 54 3.81 -2.57 -17.00
N ARG A 55 4.40 -1.44 -17.43
CA ARG A 55 3.66 -0.19 -17.70
C ARG A 55 2.69 -0.32 -18.87
N ASP A 56 3.00 -1.13 -19.88
CA ASP A 56 2.13 -1.30 -21.05
C ASP A 56 0.78 -1.93 -20.68
N LYS A 57 0.77 -2.83 -19.69
CA LYS A 57 -0.44 -3.46 -19.18
C LYS A 57 -1.10 -2.68 -18.04
N TYR A 58 -0.33 -1.88 -17.29
CA TYR A 58 -0.81 -1.13 -16.12
C TYR A 58 -0.26 0.32 -16.07
N PRO A 59 -0.60 1.17 -17.05
CA PRO A 59 0.07 2.46 -17.26
C PRO A 59 -0.15 3.48 -16.14
N SER A 60 -1.18 3.32 -15.32
CA SER A 60 -1.51 4.22 -14.20
C SER A 60 -1.33 3.58 -12.83
N GLN A 61 -0.75 2.38 -12.77
CA GLN A 61 -0.58 1.66 -11.50
C GLN A 61 0.82 1.86 -10.94
N ARG A 62 0.86 2.27 -9.69
CA ARG A 62 2.06 2.41 -8.87
C ARG A 62 1.97 1.47 -7.67
N ILE A 63 3.05 1.33 -6.92
CA ILE A 63 3.13 0.44 -5.78
C ILE A 63 3.84 1.19 -4.66
N PHE A 64 3.16 1.36 -3.53
CA PHE A 64 3.82 1.78 -2.31
C PHE A 64 4.55 0.59 -1.70
N VAL A 65 5.78 0.83 -1.27
CA VAL A 65 6.58 -0.10 -0.48
C VAL A 65 6.60 0.44 0.94
N ILE A 66 5.96 -0.26 1.88
CA ILE A 66 5.70 0.27 3.22
C ILE A 66 6.26 -0.70 4.25
N ASP A 67 6.98 -0.18 5.24
CA ASP A 67 7.38 -0.93 6.44
C ASP A 67 6.22 -0.94 7.43
N ILE A 68 5.72 -2.13 7.76
CA ILE A 68 4.69 -2.32 8.78
C ILE A 68 5.29 -3.28 9.80
N ASP A 69 5.69 -2.74 10.95
CA ASP A 69 6.29 -3.47 12.07
C ASP A 69 7.49 -4.37 11.68
N GLY A 70 8.37 -3.88 10.82
CA GLY A 70 9.57 -4.60 10.38
C GLY A 70 9.31 -5.61 9.26
N TYR A 71 8.11 -5.58 8.65
CA TYR A 71 7.77 -6.41 7.50
C TYR A 71 7.27 -5.54 6.35
N VAL A 72 7.87 -5.71 5.17
CA VAL A 72 7.57 -4.87 4.03
C VAL A 72 6.35 -5.38 3.27
N HIS A 73 5.42 -4.46 3.03
CA HIS A 73 4.20 -4.67 2.28
C HIS A 73 4.24 -3.87 0.98
N LEU A 74 3.83 -4.52 -0.10
CA LEU A 74 3.62 -3.91 -1.41
C LEU A 74 2.14 -3.59 -1.54
N VAL A 75 1.83 -2.31 -1.75
CA VAL A 75 0.46 -1.83 -1.86
C VAL A 75 0.26 -1.19 -3.22
N PRO A 76 -0.23 -1.97 -4.22
CA PRO A 76 -0.55 -1.42 -5.52
C PRO A 76 -1.70 -0.41 -5.42
N TYR A 77 -1.53 0.71 -6.10
CA TYR A 77 -2.53 1.77 -6.13
C TYR A 77 -2.62 2.43 -7.51
N VAL A 78 -3.75 3.09 -7.74
CA VAL A 78 -3.93 4.01 -8.86
C VAL A 78 -4.27 5.38 -8.29
N GLU A 79 -3.60 6.42 -8.78
CA GLU A 79 -3.85 7.81 -8.39
C GLU A 79 -4.63 8.52 -9.51
N ASN A 80 -5.64 9.30 -9.12
CA ASN A 80 -6.25 10.29 -10.00
C ASN A 80 -6.08 11.71 -9.40
N ARG A 81 -6.65 12.74 -10.03
CA ARG A 81 -6.48 14.14 -9.61
C ARG A 81 -6.94 14.46 -8.17
N LYS A 82 -7.71 13.58 -7.53
CA LYS A 82 -8.33 13.83 -6.22
C LYS A 82 -8.12 12.70 -5.22
N GLU A 83 -7.80 11.49 -5.66
CA GLU A 83 -7.91 10.29 -4.83
C GLU A 83 -6.87 9.23 -5.20
N ILE A 84 -6.54 8.41 -4.21
CA ILE A 84 -5.71 7.21 -4.35
C ILE A 84 -6.57 6.00 -4.05
N PHE A 85 -6.59 5.05 -4.97
CA PHE A 85 -7.30 3.78 -4.79
C PHE A 85 -6.30 2.66 -4.52
N LEU A 86 -6.34 2.12 -3.30
CA LEU A 86 -5.51 0.97 -2.91
C LEU A 86 -6.20 -0.32 -3.37
N LYS A 87 -5.47 -1.16 -4.09
CA LYS A 87 -6.02 -2.39 -4.67
C LYS A 87 -5.83 -3.60 -3.76
N ALA A 88 -4.69 -3.69 -3.10
CA ALA A 88 -4.33 -4.84 -2.26
C ALA A 88 -3.21 -4.47 -1.28
N VAL A 89 -3.11 -5.24 -0.20
CA VAL A 89 -1.98 -5.22 0.72
C VAL A 89 -1.28 -6.58 0.59
N ILE A 90 -0.05 -6.57 0.08
CA ILE A 90 0.68 -7.79 -0.26
C ILE A 90 1.95 -7.87 0.61
N PRO A 91 1.99 -8.72 1.65
CA PRO A 91 3.22 -8.95 2.39
C PRO A 91 4.29 -9.54 1.46
N SER A 92 5.51 -9.03 1.51
CA SER A 92 6.59 -9.47 0.63
C SER A 92 7.90 -9.68 1.38
N ARG A 93 8.21 -10.95 1.72
CA ARG A 93 9.51 -11.35 2.28
C ARG A 93 10.69 -10.87 1.44
N LYS A 94 10.57 -10.95 0.10
CA LYS A 94 11.62 -10.47 -0.82
C LYS A 94 11.85 -8.98 -0.65
N ALA A 95 10.79 -8.18 -0.57
CA ALA A 95 10.91 -6.75 -0.32
C ALA A 95 11.45 -6.48 1.08
N THR A 96 11.05 -7.26 2.10
CA THR A 96 11.61 -7.14 3.46
C THR A 96 13.12 -7.30 3.44
N GLN A 97 13.64 -8.32 2.76
CA GLN A 97 15.09 -8.50 2.61
C GLN A 97 15.75 -7.37 1.82
N GLN A 98 15.12 -6.93 0.73
CA GLN A 98 15.67 -5.89 -0.13
C GLN A 98 15.76 -4.53 0.58
N TYR A 99 14.73 -4.14 1.33
CA TYR A 99 14.63 -2.80 1.92
C TYR A 99 15.06 -2.74 3.39
N LEU A 100 14.96 -3.83 4.14
CA LEU A 100 15.32 -3.88 5.58
C LEU A 100 16.51 -4.82 5.87
N GLY A 101 16.87 -5.71 4.93
CA GLY A 101 17.91 -6.72 5.12
C GLY A 101 19.35 -6.20 5.04
N GLU A 102 19.57 -4.94 4.65
CA GLU A 102 20.89 -4.29 4.68
C GLU A 102 21.11 -3.41 5.93
N LYS A 103 20.45 -3.73 7.06
CA LYS A 103 20.95 -3.27 8.37
C LYS A 103 22.06 -4.21 8.82
N SER A 104 23.29 -3.94 8.37
CA SER A 104 24.53 -4.47 8.97
C SER A 104 25.52 -3.33 9.16
#